data_AF-A0AAU3PLE2-F1
#
_entry.id   AF-A0AAU3PLE2-F1
#
_cell.length_a   1.000
_cell.length_b   1.000
_cell.length_c   1.000
_cell.angle_alpha   90.00
_cell.angle_beta   90.00
_cell.angle_gamma   90.00
#
_symmetry.space_group_name_H-M   'P 1'
#
loop_
_entity.id
_entity.type
_entity.pdbx_description
1 polymer ?
#
loop_
_entity_poly.entity_id
_entity_poly.type
_entity_poly.pdbx_seq_one_letter_code
_entity_poly.pdbx_strand_id
1 'polypeptide(L)'
;MPGFGPTIKAGEFLLGYANELGRLAPVPQPDVLSRNGTYVAFRKLHLRVAEYRRYLKDNASSPEEEEELLAAKMVGRWRSGAPLVLAPDHDDPTIATDPHRVNDFTYHEQDPAGLRCPLGAHIRRMNPRDALADSLVDVKLHRALRRGTPYGPMLPEGELEDDGAERGIVFIFMGTDLVRQFEFLKTQWANDGDFVGLGDEKDPIVGSNDGTGTFTIPKRPVRRRLQQLPRFAVTKGGEYLFMPSIRALKWIAERDT
;
A
#
# COMPACT_ATOMS: atom_id res chain seq x y z
N MET A 1 -8.96 -8.95 5.99
CA MET A 1 -10.40 -9.15 6.22
C MET A 1 -11.06 -9.39 4.87
N PRO A 2 -11.75 -10.51 4.66
CA PRO A 2 -12.60 -10.70 3.48
C PRO A 2 -13.79 -9.73 3.53
N GLY A 3 -14.32 -9.31 2.38
CA GLY A 3 -15.75 -8.93 2.30
C GLY A 3 -16.13 -7.53 1.79
N PHE A 4 -15.23 -6.54 1.74
CA PHE A 4 -15.63 -5.15 1.43
C PHE A 4 -15.09 -4.62 0.09
N GLY A 5 -14.93 -5.51 -0.89
CA GLY A 5 -14.51 -5.14 -2.23
C GLY A 5 -15.06 -6.13 -3.25
N PRO A 6 -15.02 -5.78 -4.55
CA PRO A 6 -15.47 -6.68 -5.59
C PRO A 6 -14.70 -8.00 -5.52
N THR A 7 -15.41 -9.11 -5.75
CA THR A 7 -14.77 -10.42 -5.93
C THR A 7 -13.77 -10.34 -7.07
N ILE A 8 -12.55 -10.81 -6.81
CA ILE A 8 -11.46 -10.85 -7.79
C ILE A 8 -11.24 -12.31 -8.20
N LYS A 9 -11.10 -12.56 -9.49
CA LYS A 9 -10.83 -13.88 -10.04
C LYS A 9 -9.51 -14.41 -9.53
N ALA A 10 -9.47 -15.71 -9.25
CA ALA A 10 -8.30 -16.39 -8.70
C ALA A 10 -7.05 -16.24 -9.59
N GLY A 11 -7.21 -16.08 -10.91
CA GLY A 11 -6.09 -15.90 -11.85
C GLY A 11 -5.29 -14.61 -11.67
N GLU A 12 -5.73 -13.66 -10.84
CA GLU A 12 -4.91 -12.52 -10.39
C GLU A 12 -3.89 -12.93 -9.30
N PHE A 13 -4.09 -14.08 -8.64
CA PHE A 13 -3.26 -14.51 -7.50
C PHE A 13 -2.64 -15.89 -7.68
N LEU A 14 -3.27 -16.78 -8.45
CA LEU A 14 -2.82 -18.15 -8.70
C LEU A 14 -2.69 -18.43 -10.20
N LEU A 15 -1.54 -18.97 -10.59
CA LEU A 15 -1.27 -19.40 -11.95
C LEU A 15 -2.11 -20.63 -12.33
N GLY A 16 -2.49 -20.72 -13.61
CA GLY A 16 -3.34 -21.80 -14.15
C GLY A 16 -4.85 -21.53 -14.07
N TYR A 17 -5.26 -20.32 -13.69
CA TYR A 17 -6.64 -19.86 -13.64
C TYR A 17 -6.85 -18.59 -14.46
N ALA A 18 -8.06 -18.38 -14.97
CA ALA A 18 -8.41 -17.17 -15.72
C ALA A 18 -8.34 -15.94 -14.82
N ASN A 19 -7.62 -14.91 -15.28
CA ASN A 19 -7.50 -13.61 -14.63
C ASN A 19 -8.70 -12.71 -14.96
N GLU A 20 -8.72 -11.45 -14.50
CA GLU A 20 -9.85 -10.52 -14.75
C GLU A 20 -10.13 -10.33 -16.25
N LEU A 21 -9.09 -10.36 -17.09
CA LEU A 21 -9.18 -10.29 -18.55
C LEU A 21 -9.68 -11.60 -19.21
N GLY A 22 -9.99 -12.64 -18.43
CA GLY A 22 -10.40 -13.95 -18.93
C GLY A 22 -9.26 -14.77 -19.55
N ARG A 23 -8.01 -14.40 -19.27
CA ARG A 23 -6.80 -15.03 -19.85
C ARG A 23 -6.04 -15.82 -18.81
N LEU A 24 -5.33 -16.85 -19.24
CA LEU A 24 -4.30 -17.49 -18.42
C LEU A 24 -3.02 -16.66 -18.50
N ALA A 25 -2.36 -16.43 -17.37
CA ALA A 25 -1.03 -15.84 -17.36
C ALA A 25 -0.04 -16.75 -18.12
N PRO A 26 0.95 -16.20 -18.84
CA PRO A 26 2.03 -16.99 -19.41
C PRO A 26 2.83 -17.63 -18.28
N VAL A 27 3.09 -18.94 -18.39
CA VAL A 27 3.74 -19.72 -17.34
C VAL A 27 4.83 -20.63 -17.88
N PRO A 28 5.88 -20.89 -17.08
CA PRO A 28 6.88 -21.91 -17.40
C PRO A 28 6.22 -23.28 -17.59
N GLN A 29 6.67 -24.03 -18.59
CA GLN A 29 6.30 -25.44 -18.76
C GLN A 29 7.28 -26.35 -18.02
N PRO A 30 6.84 -27.53 -17.56
CA PRO A 30 5.49 -28.11 -17.74
C PRO A 30 4.44 -27.59 -16.75
N ASP A 31 3.15 -27.75 -17.05
CA ASP A 31 2.01 -27.30 -16.20
C ASP A 31 2.15 -27.69 -14.72
N VAL A 32 2.69 -28.88 -14.43
CA VAL A 32 2.91 -29.35 -13.06
C VAL A 32 3.82 -28.44 -12.23
N LEU A 33 4.74 -27.70 -12.86
CA LEU A 33 5.63 -26.73 -12.20
C LEU A 33 4.88 -25.44 -11.85
N SER A 34 4.03 -24.95 -12.77
CA SER A 34 3.44 -23.62 -12.68
C SER A 34 2.06 -23.58 -12.01
N ARG A 35 1.24 -24.61 -12.21
CA ARG A 35 -0.17 -24.62 -11.80
C ARG A 35 -0.28 -24.51 -10.28
N ASN A 36 -1.18 -23.64 -9.82
CA ASN A 36 -1.37 -23.28 -8.41
C ASN A 36 -0.16 -22.61 -7.76
N GLY A 37 0.84 -22.19 -8.54
CA GLY A 37 1.92 -21.32 -8.07
C GLY A 37 1.55 -19.84 -8.14
N THR A 38 2.45 -18.99 -7.65
CA THR A 38 2.33 -17.53 -7.71
C THR A 38 3.72 -16.89 -7.74
N TYR A 39 3.83 -15.68 -8.29
CA TYR A 39 5.06 -14.91 -8.16
C TYR A 39 5.06 -14.12 -6.86
N VAL A 40 6.24 -13.94 -6.29
CA VAL A 40 6.45 -13.24 -5.03
C VAL A 40 7.42 -12.10 -5.24
N ALA A 41 7.01 -10.88 -4.89
CA ALA A 41 7.92 -9.75 -4.76
C ALA A 41 8.29 -9.58 -3.29
N PHE A 42 9.56 -9.87 -2.99
CA PHE A 42 10.17 -9.69 -1.68
C PHE A 42 10.90 -8.36 -1.62
N ARG A 43 10.65 -7.55 -0.60
CA ARG A 43 11.39 -6.29 -0.35
C ARG A 43 11.71 -6.17 1.13
N LYS A 44 12.97 -5.91 1.47
CA LYS A 44 13.37 -5.44 2.81
C LYS A 44 13.30 -3.92 2.80
N LEU A 45 12.33 -3.37 3.54
CA LEU A 45 12.15 -1.93 3.69
C LEU A 45 12.64 -1.51 5.07
N HIS A 46 13.67 -0.69 5.13
CA HIS A 46 14.07 0.01 6.35
C HIS A 46 13.17 1.22 6.57
N LEU A 47 12.66 1.41 7.79
CA LEU A 47 11.75 2.50 8.13
C LEU A 47 12.45 3.51 9.04
N ARG A 48 12.52 4.76 8.59
CA ARG A 48 13.07 5.89 9.35
C ARG A 48 12.01 6.49 10.27
N VAL A 49 11.69 5.76 11.34
CA VAL A 49 10.59 6.09 12.26
C VAL A 49 10.80 7.45 12.94
N ALA A 50 12.01 7.73 13.41
CA ALA A 50 12.36 9.01 14.03
C ALA A 50 12.19 10.19 13.06
N GLU A 51 12.62 10.03 11.80
CA GLU A 51 12.42 11.04 10.75
C GLU A 51 10.94 11.27 10.44
N TYR A 52 10.12 10.20 10.41
CA TYR A 52 8.67 10.31 10.26
C TYR A 52 8.02 11.09 11.40
N ARG A 53 8.34 10.76 12.65
CA ARG A 53 7.78 11.46 13.82
C ARG A 53 8.20 12.93 13.88
N ARG A 54 9.48 13.24 13.61
CA ARG A 54 9.94 14.62 13.51
C ARG A 54 9.20 15.38 12.42
N TYR A 55 9.05 14.80 11.23
CA TYR A 55 8.32 15.43 10.14
C TYR A 55 6.87 15.75 10.52
N LEU A 56 6.17 14.84 11.22
CA LEU A 56 4.82 15.11 11.71
C LEU A 56 4.80 16.26 12.71
N LYS A 57 5.69 16.24 13.70
CA LYS A 57 5.80 17.27 14.74
C LYS A 57 6.11 18.65 14.16
N ASP A 58 7.08 18.73 13.25
CA ASP A 58 7.49 19.97 12.60
C ASP A 58 6.39 20.56 11.70
N ASN A 59 5.46 19.72 11.24
CA ASN A 59 4.35 20.12 10.38
C ASN A 59 3.02 20.22 11.10
N ALA A 60 2.93 19.95 12.41
CA ALA A 60 1.71 20.14 13.19
C ALA A 60 1.64 21.56 13.76
N SER A 61 0.45 22.16 13.75
CA SER A 61 0.17 23.50 14.28
C SER A 61 -0.15 23.46 15.78
N SER A 62 -0.72 22.35 16.27
CA SER A 62 -1.00 22.06 17.68
C SER A 62 -0.48 20.67 18.08
N PRO A 63 -0.18 20.42 19.37
CA PRO A 63 0.39 19.15 19.84
C PRO A 63 -0.54 17.94 19.61
N GLU A 64 0.04 16.74 19.73
CA GLU A 64 -0.55 15.38 19.78
C GLU A 64 -1.74 15.07 18.85
N GLU A 65 -2.89 15.73 19.02
CA GLU A 65 -4.09 15.50 18.20
C GLU A 65 -3.87 15.82 16.72
N GLU A 66 -3.19 16.93 16.40
CA GLU A 66 -2.93 17.28 15.00
C GLU A 66 -1.82 16.41 14.40
N GLU A 67 -0.82 16.03 15.19
CA GLU A 67 0.22 15.08 14.76
C GLU A 67 -0.39 13.73 14.37
N GLU A 68 -1.31 13.21 15.18
CA GLU A 68 -2.01 11.96 14.90
C GLU A 68 -2.93 12.09 13.68
N LEU A 69 -3.69 13.18 13.58
CA LEU A 69 -4.50 13.43 12.38
C LEU A 69 -3.62 13.52 11.12
N LEU A 70 -2.47 14.18 11.19
CA LEU A 70 -1.54 14.29 10.06
C LEU A 70 -1.00 12.92 9.64
N ALA A 71 -0.62 12.08 10.60
CA ALA A 71 -0.23 10.70 10.35
C ALA A 71 -1.36 9.92 9.66
N ALA A 72 -2.59 10.08 10.16
CA ALA A 72 -3.76 9.45 9.59
C ALA A 72 -4.02 9.94 8.15
N LYS A 73 -3.82 11.23 7.86
CA LYS A 73 -3.97 11.82 6.50
C LYS A 73 -2.93 11.28 5.53
N MET A 74 -1.68 11.08 5.94
CA MET A 74 -0.63 10.49 5.09
C MET A 74 -0.90 9.02 4.78
N VAL A 75 -1.42 8.24 5.74
CA VAL A 75 -1.69 6.80 5.55
C VAL A 75 -3.05 6.55 4.91
N GLY A 76 -4.06 7.32 5.29
CA GLY A 76 -5.49 7.12 4.98
C GLY A 76 -6.28 6.38 6.07
N ARG A 77 -5.64 6.06 7.19
CA ARG A 77 -6.19 5.38 8.38
C ARG A 77 -5.51 5.91 9.64
N TRP A 78 -6.26 5.99 10.73
CA TRP A 78 -5.72 6.18 12.07
C TRP A 78 -4.84 5.00 12.49
N ARG A 79 -3.96 5.19 13.50
CA ARG A 79 -3.12 4.10 14.04
C ARG A 79 -3.95 2.92 14.56
N SER A 80 -5.18 3.14 15.05
CA SER A 80 -6.12 2.07 15.40
C SER A 80 -6.47 1.16 14.21
N GLY A 81 -6.46 1.71 12.99
CA GLY A 81 -6.94 1.09 11.77
C GLY A 81 -8.23 1.70 11.21
N ALA A 82 -8.91 2.60 11.93
CA ALA A 82 -10.13 3.25 11.45
C ALA A 82 -9.86 4.06 10.16
N PRO A 83 -10.63 3.88 9.07
CA PRO A 83 -10.40 4.58 7.81
C PRO A 83 -10.87 6.03 7.88
N LEU A 84 -10.07 6.96 7.34
CA LEU A 84 -10.39 8.39 7.35
C LEU A 84 -11.70 8.74 6.64
N VAL A 85 -12.15 7.93 5.69
CA VAL A 85 -13.44 8.17 5.01
C VAL A 85 -14.63 8.06 5.98
N LEU A 86 -14.52 7.20 7.00
CA LEU A 86 -15.56 6.95 8.01
C LEU A 86 -15.33 7.74 9.30
N ALA A 87 -14.08 8.05 9.63
CA ALA A 87 -13.68 8.81 10.81
C ALA A 87 -12.70 9.94 10.40
N PRO A 88 -13.19 11.05 9.82
CA PRO A 88 -12.33 12.03 9.14
C PRO A 88 -11.55 12.98 10.06
N ASP A 89 -12.06 13.21 11.28
CA ASP A 89 -11.61 14.27 12.18
C ASP A 89 -10.97 13.73 13.47
N HIS A 90 -11.48 12.61 14.00
CA HIS A 90 -10.95 11.94 15.19
C HIS A 90 -10.93 10.43 14.99
N ASP A 91 -10.04 9.73 15.71
CA ASP A 91 -9.99 8.27 15.70
C ASP A 91 -11.27 7.68 16.31
N ASP A 92 -11.68 6.54 15.78
CA ASP A 92 -12.78 5.73 16.31
C ASP A 92 -12.34 4.25 16.31
N PRO A 93 -11.74 3.77 17.42
CA PRO A 93 -11.31 2.39 17.55
C PRO A 93 -12.45 1.37 17.39
N THR A 94 -13.71 1.77 17.61
CA THR A 94 -14.85 0.86 17.44
C THR A 94 -15.05 0.47 15.98
N ILE A 95 -14.82 1.41 15.05
CA ILE A 95 -14.78 1.12 13.60
C ILE A 95 -13.62 0.18 13.29
N ALA A 96 -12.45 0.43 13.88
CA ALA A 96 -11.24 -0.33 13.58
C ALA A 96 -11.37 -1.83 13.93
N THR A 97 -12.11 -2.13 14.99
CA THR A 97 -12.35 -3.52 15.44
C THR A 97 -13.55 -4.19 14.78
N ASP A 98 -14.44 -3.44 14.13
CA ASP A 98 -15.63 -3.99 13.48
C ASP A 98 -15.28 -4.48 12.06
N PRO A 99 -15.26 -5.81 11.82
CA PRO A 99 -14.92 -6.35 10.51
C PRO A 99 -15.91 -5.91 9.43
N HIS A 100 -17.14 -5.53 9.81
CA HIS A 100 -18.17 -5.07 8.88
C HIS A 100 -18.06 -3.59 8.50
N ARG A 101 -17.26 -2.80 9.22
CA ARG A 101 -17.15 -1.34 9.00
C ARG A 101 -15.75 -0.91 8.60
N VAL A 102 -14.71 -1.51 9.17
CA VAL A 102 -13.30 -1.10 9.01
C VAL A 102 -12.82 -0.99 7.56
N ASN A 103 -13.48 -1.67 6.62
CA ASN A 103 -13.14 -1.60 5.20
C ASN A 103 -14.32 -1.22 4.29
N ASP A 104 -15.49 -0.93 4.86
CA ASP A 104 -16.74 -0.60 4.16
C ASP A 104 -16.79 0.87 3.76
N PHE A 105 -15.98 1.23 2.78
CA PHE A 105 -15.96 2.58 2.25
C PHE A 105 -15.51 2.61 0.80
N THR A 106 -15.90 3.67 0.13
CA THR A 106 -15.55 4.00 -1.24
C THR A 106 -15.00 5.42 -1.28
N TYR A 107 -14.48 5.86 -2.42
CA TYR A 107 -13.85 7.16 -2.57
C TYR A 107 -14.63 8.05 -3.54
N HIS A 108 -15.11 7.53 -4.67
CA HIS A 108 -15.81 8.35 -5.66
C HIS A 108 -17.18 8.79 -5.12
N GLU A 109 -17.94 7.86 -4.55
CA GLU A 109 -19.25 8.18 -3.98
C GLU A 109 -19.17 8.97 -2.67
N GLN A 110 -18.23 8.61 -1.79
CA GLN A 110 -18.22 9.11 -0.40
C GLN A 110 -17.25 10.28 -0.17
N ASP A 111 -16.18 10.40 -0.94
CA ASP A 111 -15.11 11.41 -0.74
C ASP A 111 -14.37 11.79 -2.04
N PRO A 112 -15.10 12.22 -3.10
CA PRO A 112 -14.50 12.43 -4.43
C PRO A 112 -13.42 13.51 -4.41
N ALA A 113 -13.60 14.55 -3.58
CA ALA A 113 -12.66 15.66 -3.46
C ALA A 113 -11.49 15.39 -2.47
N GLY A 114 -11.46 14.23 -1.80
CA GLY A 114 -10.41 13.89 -0.85
C GLY A 114 -10.39 14.77 0.42
N LEU A 115 -11.53 15.34 0.79
CA LEU A 115 -11.66 16.19 1.99
C LEU A 115 -11.57 15.37 3.27
N ARG A 116 -11.99 14.09 3.22
CA ARG A 116 -11.85 13.14 4.34
C ARG A 116 -10.51 12.43 4.29
N CYS A 117 -10.24 11.71 3.21
CA CYS A 117 -9.00 10.96 2.98
C CYS A 117 -8.28 11.57 1.77
N PRO A 118 -7.10 12.21 1.95
CA PRO A 118 -6.41 12.88 0.86
C PRO A 118 -6.19 11.98 -0.35
N LEU A 119 -6.27 12.54 -1.55
CA LEU A 119 -6.02 11.83 -2.81
C LEU A 119 -4.65 11.14 -2.81
N GLY A 120 -3.64 11.79 -2.21
CA GLY A 120 -2.29 11.27 -2.08
C GLY A 120 -2.07 10.27 -0.95
N ALA A 121 -3.09 9.96 -0.12
CA ALA A 121 -2.93 9.07 1.03
C ALA A 121 -2.52 7.66 0.60
N HIS A 122 -1.63 7.03 1.37
CA HIS A 122 -1.02 5.75 0.99
C HIS A 122 -2.03 4.69 0.54
N ILE A 123 -3.06 4.41 1.36
CA ILE A 123 -4.03 3.37 1.00
C ILE A 123 -4.93 3.75 -0.19
N ARG A 124 -5.16 5.06 -0.42
CA ARG A 124 -5.98 5.55 -1.53
C ARG A 124 -5.21 5.45 -2.85
N ARG A 125 -3.90 5.69 -2.81
CA ARG A 125 -3.03 5.44 -3.96
C ARG A 125 -2.86 3.95 -4.23
N MET A 126 -2.56 3.15 -3.20
CA MET A 126 -2.30 1.71 -3.38
C MET A 126 -3.54 0.89 -3.69
N ASN A 127 -4.73 1.44 -3.43
CA ASN A 127 -6.00 0.88 -3.82
C ASN A 127 -7.00 2.03 -4.02
N PRO A 128 -7.10 2.57 -5.24
CA PRO A 128 -8.03 3.66 -5.55
C PRO A 128 -9.51 3.27 -5.46
N ARG A 129 -9.85 2.00 -5.20
CA ARG A 129 -11.23 1.49 -5.14
C ARG A 129 -12.02 1.91 -6.39
N ASP A 130 -13.06 2.69 -6.19
CA ASP A 130 -13.95 3.31 -7.17
C ASP A 130 -13.53 4.74 -7.55
N ALA A 131 -12.49 5.33 -6.95
CA ALA A 131 -12.01 6.68 -7.27
C ALA A 131 -11.69 6.89 -8.75
N LEU A 132 -11.43 5.79 -9.47
CA LEU A 132 -11.09 5.75 -10.89
C LEU A 132 -12.26 5.29 -11.78
N ALA A 133 -13.50 5.31 -11.27
CA ALA A 133 -14.70 4.87 -11.99
C ALA A 133 -14.92 5.62 -13.32
N ASP A 134 -14.52 6.89 -13.39
CA ASP A 134 -14.60 7.72 -14.60
C ASP A 134 -13.34 7.63 -15.50
N SER A 135 -12.47 6.65 -15.26
CA SER A 135 -11.23 6.44 -16.00
C SER A 135 -11.23 5.10 -16.74
N LEU A 136 -10.23 4.89 -17.61
CA LEU A 136 -10.01 3.62 -18.31
C LEU A 136 -9.30 2.56 -17.45
N VAL A 137 -8.90 2.90 -16.21
CA VAL A 137 -8.10 2.02 -15.35
C VAL A 137 -9.00 1.00 -14.65
N ASP A 138 -8.81 -0.29 -14.96
CA ASP A 138 -9.43 -1.37 -14.20
C ASP A 138 -8.59 -1.72 -12.95
N VAL A 139 -9.00 -1.16 -11.81
CA VAL A 139 -8.36 -1.36 -10.50
C VAL A 139 -8.28 -2.84 -10.09
N LYS A 140 -9.16 -3.72 -10.61
CA LYS A 140 -9.14 -5.15 -10.28
C LYS A 140 -7.87 -5.86 -10.77
N LEU A 141 -7.24 -5.34 -11.84
CA LEU A 141 -6.02 -5.89 -12.43
C LEU A 141 -4.76 -5.67 -11.59
N HIS A 142 -4.82 -4.76 -10.60
CA HIS A 142 -3.67 -4.32 -9.81
C HIS A 142 -3.75 -4.80 -8.35
N ARG A 143 -4.59 -5.81 -8.08
CA ARG A 143 -4.83 -6.36 -6.75
C ARG A 143 -3.68 -7.23 -6.29
N ALA A 144 -3.50 -7.28 -4.97
CA ALA A 144 -2.35 -7.90 -4.35
C ALA A 144 -2.72 -8.65 -3.08
N LEU A 145 -2.08 -9.80 -2.85
CA LEU A 145 -1.99 -10.38 -1.52
C LEU A 145 -0.70 -9.90 -0.85
N ARG A 146 -0.83 -9.35 0.37
CA ARG A 146 0.31 -8.88 1.16
C ARG A 146 0.52 -9.80 2.37
N ARG A 147 1.76 -10.21 2.60
CA ARG A 147 2.20 -11.05 3.73
C ARG A 147 3.47 -10.48 4.39
N GLY A 148 3.47 -9.18 4.61
CA GLY A 148 4.61 -8.52 5.26
C GLY A 148 4.64 -8.73 6.77
N THR A 149 5.84 -8.62 7.36
CA THR A 149 6.08 -8.66 8.81
C THR A 149 7.10 -7.59 9.19
N PRO A 150 6.96 -6.92 10.35
CA PRO A 150 8.01 -6.03 10.84
C PRO A 150 9.28 -6.80 11.22
N TYR A 151 10.43 -6.11 11.22
CA TYR A 151 11.70 -6.59 11.77
C TYR A 151 12.37 -5.49 12.59
N GLY A 152 13.26 -5.90 13.49
CA GLY A 152 14.02 -5.00 14.34
C GLY A 152 13.23 -4.50 15.56
N PRO A 153 13.90 -3.83 16.51
CA PRO A 153 13.24 -3.26 17.67
C PRO A 153 12.38 -2.06 17.28
N MET A 154 11.22 -1.93 17.94
CA MET A 154 10.38 -0.74 17.85
C MET A 154 11.12 0.45 18.45
N LEU A 155 11.02 1.61 17.82
CA LEU A 155 11.45 2.86 18.43
C LEU A 155 10.42 3.23 19.53
N PRO A 156 10.82 3.46 20.80
CA PRO A 156 9.89 3.76 21.89
C PRO A 156 8.97 4.92 21.56
N GLU A 157 7.76 4.95 22.11
CA GLU A 157 6.80 6.01 21.82
C GLU A 157 7.33 7.39 22.24
N GLY A 158 7.01 8.43 21.46
CA GLY A 158 7.51 9.79 21.69
C GLY A 158 8.96 10.05 21.25
N GLU A 159 9.78 9.03 21.04
CA GLU A 159 11.18 9.22 20.61
C GLU A 159 11.29 9.82 19.22
N LEU A 160 12.09 10.89 19.11
CA LEU A 160 12.32 11.68 17.91
C LEU A 160 13.74 11.52 17.34
N GLU A 161 14.63 10.89 18.10
CA GLU A 161 16.00 10.62 17.68
C GLU A 161 16.12 9.21 17.11
N ASP A 162 16.99 9.05 16.11
CA ASP A 162 17.32 7.74 15.56
C ASP A 162 18.37 7.08 16.45
N ASP A 163 17.99 5.98 17.09
CA ASP A 163 18.87 5.17 17.94
C ASP A 163 19.85 4.29 17.12
N GLY A 164 19.81 4.37 15.78
CA GLY A 164 20.68 3.64 14.87
C GLY A 164 20.33 2.17 14.67
N ALA A 165 19.27 1.66 15.30
CA ALA A 165 18.86 0.27 15.12
C ALA A 165 18.18 0.04 13.75
N GLU A 166 18.54 -1.08 13.12
CA GLU A 166 17.91 -1.52 11.87
C GLU A 166 16.49 -2.03 12.13
N ARG A 167 15.50 -1.30 11.63
CA ARG A 167 14.08 -1.60 11.77
C ARG A 167 13.31 -1.38 10.48
N GLY A 168 12.21 -2.11 10.32
CA GLY A 168 11.27 -1.83 9.26
C GLY A 168 10.36 -3.01 8.94
N ILE A 169 10.08 -3.24 7.66
CA ILE A 169 9.16 -4.27 7.20
C ILE A 169 9.84 -5.16 6.16
N VAL A 170 9.75 -6.47 6.36
CA VAL A 170 9.90 -7.44 5.28
C VAL A 170 8.56 -7.49 4.56
N PHE A 171 8.51 -6.92 3.36
CA PHE A 171 7.31 -6.84 2.55
C PHE A 171 7.26 -8.02 1.57
N ILE A 172 6.16 -8.75 1.59
CA ILE A 172 5.88 -9.84 0.67
C ILE A 172 4.60 -9.49 -0.09
N PHE A 173 4.71 -9.41 -1.40
CA PHE A 173 3.61 -9.29 -2.34
C PHE A 173 3.46 -10.61 -3.10
N MET A 174 2.24 -11.07 -3.34
CA MET A 174 1.96 -12.27 -4.15
C MET A 174 0.91 -11.96 -5.22
N GLY A 175 1.18 -12.42 -6.44
CA GLY A 175 0.35 -12.20 -7.62
C GLY A 175 0.86 -12.96 -8.84
N THR A 176 0.09 -12.98 -9.91
CA THR A 176 0.41 -13.74 -11.14
C THR A 176 1.10 -12.92 -12.21
N ASP A 177 1.13 -11.59 -12.08
CA ASP A 177 1.75 -10.68 -13.04
C ASP A 177 2.42 -9.53 -12.29
N LEU A 178 3.72 -9.69 -12.01
CA LEU A 178 4.49 -8.70 -11.24
C LEU A 178 4.58 -7.35 -11.96
N VAL A 179 4.55 -7.33 -13.29
CA VAL A 179 4.61 -6.08 -14.07
C VAL A 179 3.30 -5.32 -13.91
N ARG A 180 2.18 -6.00 -14.18
CA ARG A 180 0.85 -5.38 -14.09
C ARG A 180 0.44 -5.07 -12.66
N GLN A 181 0.96 -5.79 -11.66
CA GLN A 181 0.53 -5.61 -10.28
C GLN A 181 1.59 -4.90 -9.45
N PHE A 182 2.70 -5.56 -9.08
CA PHE A 182 3.67 -4.99 -8.15
C PHE A 182 4.39 -3.76 -8.72
N GLU A 183 4.94 -3.86 -9.94
CA GLU A 183 5.67 -2.76 -10.57
C GLU A 183 4.75 -1.61 -10.94
N PHE A 184 3.51 -1.90 -11.37
CA PHE A 184 2.50 -0.88 -11.59
C PHE A 184 2.19 -0.09 -10.31
N LEU A 185 1.94 -0.79 -9.19
CA LEU A 185 1.72 -0.14 -7.89
C LEU A 185 2.90 0.76 -7.51
N LYS A 186 4.13 0.29 -7.71
CA LYS A 186 5.35 1.04 -7.35
C LYS A 186 5.61 2.21 -8.27
N THR A 187 5.43 2.07 -9.58
CA THR A 187 5.77 3.11 -10.56
C THR A 187 4.62 4.10 -10.74
N GLN A 188 3.43 3.60 -11.07
CA GLN A 188 2.28 4.43 -11.45
C GLN A 188 1.49 4.96 -10.27
N TRP A 189 1.37 4.19 -9.18
CA TRP A 189 0.55 4.64 -8.04
C TRP A 189 1.37 5.20 -6.88
N ALA A 190 2.56 4.66 -6.61
CA ALA A 190 3.39 5.15 -5.51
C ALA A 190 4.31 6.31 -5.92
N ASN A 191 4.76 6.36 -7.17
CA ASN A 191 5.80 7.29 -7.61
C ASN A 191 5.34 8.32 -8.65
N ASP A 192 4.08 8.27 -9.06
CA ASP A 192 3.47 9.19 -10.02
C ASP A 192 2.07 9.59 -9.51
N GLY A 193 1.79 10.89 -9.46
CA GLY A 193 0.53 11.48 -8.98
C GLY A 193 -0.43 11.89 -10.08
N ASP A 194 -0.07 11.77 -11.36
CA ASP A 194 -0.92 12.19 -12.47
C ASP A 194 -2.25 11.46 -12.51
N PHE A 195 -2.28 10.17 -12.18
CA PHE A 195 -3.50 9.36 -12.16
C PHE A 195 -4.57 9.85 -11.16
N VAL A 196 -4.19 10.71 -10.21
CA VAL A 196 -5.09 11.37 -9.23
C VAL A 196 -5.02 12.89 -9.31
N GLY A 197 -4.44 13.45 -10.38
CA GLY A 197 -4.36 14.89 -10.61
C GLY A 197 -3.44 15.64 -9.65
N LEU A 198 -2.40 14.98 -9.13
CA LEU A 198 -1.44 15.55 -8.19
C LEU A 198 -0.06 15.84 -8.81
N GLY A 199 0.13 15.66 -10.12
CA GLY A 199 1.41 15.91 -10.78
C GLY A 199 2.51 14.98 -10.23
N ASP A 200 3.67 15.57 -9.95
CA ASP A 200 4.85 14.85 -9.44
C ASP A 200 4.74 14.44 -7.95
N GLU A 201 3.59 14.64 -7.28
CA GLU A 201 3.42 14.19 -5.89
C GLU A 201 3.44 12.66 -5.81
N LYS A 202 4.35 12.14 -4.99
CA LYS A 202 4.51 10.71 -4.72
C LYS A 202 3.72 10.30 -3.47
N ASP A 203 3.58 9.00 -3.28
CA ASP A 203 3.07 8.43 -2.03
C ASP A 203 3.92 8.89 -0.83
N PRO A 204 3.29 9.37 0.26
CA PRO A 204 4.02 10.00 1.34
C PRO A 204 4.76 9.02 2.25
N ILE A 205 4.50 7.71 2.15
CA ILE A 205 5.09 6.68 3.01
C ILE A 205 6.13 5.85 2.25
N VAL A 206 5.75 5.34 1.08
CA VAL A 206 6.56 4.37 0.31
C VAL A 206 7.01 4.91 -1.06
N GLY A 207 6.65 6.15 -1.38
CA GLY A 207 7.15 6.85 -2.55
C GLY A 207 8.66 7.07 -2.46
N SER A 208 9.31 7.13 -3.61
CA SER A 208 10.73 7.42 -3.78
C SER A 208 11.01 8.92 -3.61
N ASN A 209 10.52 9.49 -2.50
CA ASN A 209 10.82 10.85 -2.09
C ASN A 209 12.32 11.01 -1.83
N ASP A 210 12.81 12.23 -1.86
CA ASP A 210 14.23 12.61 -1.74
C ASP A 210 14.40 13.91 -0.95
N GLY A 211 13.36 14.36 -0.24
CA GLY A 211 13.35 15.62 0.51
C GLY A 211 12.87 16.82 -0.30
N THR A 212 12.46 16.66 -1.56
CA THR A 212 11.84 17.74 -2.35
C THR A 212 10.36 17.51 -2.64
N GLY A 213 9.80 16.40 -2.17
CA GLY A 213 8.40 16.03 -2.41
C GLY A 213 7.40 16.94 -1.70
N THR A 214 6.16 16.92 -2.18
CA THR A 214 5.01 17.59 -1.56
C THR A 214 3.93 16.56 -1.24
N PHE A 215 3.17 16.80 -0.17
CA PHE A 215 1.93 16.10 0.13
C PHE A 215 0.77 17.09 0.30
N THR A 216 -0.20 17.05 -0.61
CA THR A 216 -1.39 17.91 -0.54
C THR A 216 -2.50 17.29 0.32
N ILE A 217 -2.98 18.05 1.31
CA ILE A 217 -4.18 17.76 2.10
C ILE A 217 -5.30 18.72 1.63
N PRO A 218 -6.34 18.21 0.94
CA PRO A 218 -7.47 19.02 0.53
C PRO A 218 -8.17 19.67 1.74
N LYS A 219 -8.40 20.97 1.66
CA LYS A 219 -9.14 21.75 2.67
C LYS A 219 -9.80 22.94 1.99
N ARG A 220 -10.93 23.38 2.53
CA ARG A 220 -11.62 24.62 2.11
C ARG A 220 -11.40 25.71 3.16
N PRO A 221 -11.19 26.99 2.76
CA PRO A 221 -11.10 27.47 1.38
C PRO A 221 -9.76 27.16 0.71
N VAL A 222 -8.70 26.93 1.49
CA VAL A 222 -7.33 26.74 0.98
C VAL A 222 -6.79 25.39 1.43
N ARG A 223 -6.27 24.62 0.47
CA ARG A 223 -5.56 23.35 0.71
C ARG A 223 -4.30 23.56 1.55
N ARG A 224 -3.94 22.56 2.35
CA ARG A 224 -2.62 22.52 3.01
C ARG A 224 -1.66 21.70 2.17
N ARG A 225 -0.40 22.14 2.08
CA ARG A 225 0.68 21.39 1.42
C ARG A 225 1.83 21.21 2.38
N LEU A 226 2.17 19.97 2.68
CA LEU A 226 3.40 19.64 3.39
C LEU A 226 4.53 19.62 2.36
N GLN A 227 5.61 20.33 2.65
CA GLN A 227 6.75 20.49 1.75
C GLN A 227 7.93 19.64 2.23
N GLN A 228 8.94 19.52 1.38
CA GLN A 228 10.22 18.88 1.72
C GLN A 228 10.05 17.46 2.27
N LEU A 229 9.11 16.70 1.71
CA LEU A 229 8.76 15.37 2.18
C LEU A 229 9.96 14.43 2.04
N PRO A 230 10.50 13.89 3.15
CA PRO A 230 11.65 13.01 3.08
C PRO A 230 11.24 11.58 2.74
N ARG A 231 12.24 10.69 2.64
CA ARG A 231 12.02 9.26 2.40
C ARG A 231 11.93 8.49 3.71
N PHE A 232 10.72 8.12 4.12
CA PHE A 232 10.55 7.31 5.34
C PHE A 232 10.81 5.81 5.14
N ALA A 233 10.48 5.26 3.98
CA ALA A 233 10.73 3.86 3.64
C ALA A 233 11.87 3.72 2.63
N VAL A 234 12.94 3.03 3.01
CA VAL A 234 14.14 2.81 2.19
C VAL A 234 14.24 1.34 1.82
N THR A 235 14.18 1.02 0.53
CA THR A 235 14.46 -0.34 0.05
C THR A 235 15.94 -0.66 0.26
N LYS A 236 16.23 -1.68 1.09
CA LYS A 236 17.59 -2.18 1.36
C LYS A 236 17.94 -3.42 0.54
N GLY A 237 16.95 -4.06 -0.07
CA GLY A 237 17.13 -5.23 -0.91
C GLY A 237 15.80 -5.85 -1.28
N GLY A 238 15.82 -6.79 -2.20
CA GLY A 238 14.63 -7.46 -2.68
C GLY A 238 14.94 -8.48 -3.76
N GLU A 239 13.96 -9.33 -4.06
CA GLU A 239 14.01 -10.25 -5.18
C GLU A 239 12.61 -10.53 -5.73
N TYR A 240 12.54 -10.98 -6.98
CA TYR A 240 11.38 -11.64 -7.56
C TYR A 240 11.55 -13.16 -7.54
N LEU A 241 10.62 -13.82 -6.86
CA LEU A 241 10.67 -15.24 -6.62
C LEU A 241 9.44 -15.91 -7.24
N PHE A 242 9.54 -17.22 -7.44
CA PHE A 242 8.40 -18.07 -7.78
C PHE A 242 8.08 -18.96 -6.58
N MET A 243 6.83 -18.93 -6.12
CA MET A 243 6.31 -19.85 -5.11
C MET A 243 5.52 -20.96 -5.80
N PRO A 244 6.12 -22.15 -6.00
CA PRO A 244 5.44 -23.28 -6.64
C PRO A 244 4.34 -23.86 -5.75
N SER A 245 3.45 -24.63 -6.35
CA SER A 245 2.46 -25.41 -5.58
C SER A 245 3.11 -26.60 -4.86
N ILE A 246 2.41 -27.18 -3.89
CA ILE A 246 2.85 -28.40 -3.22
C ILE A 246 3.07 -29.54 -4.23
N ARG A 247 2.21 -29.62 -5.27
CA ARG A 247 2.35 -30.61 -6.34
C ARG A 247 3.63 -30.40 -7.14
N ALA A 248 3.95 -29.15 -7.49
CA ALA A 248 5.19 -28.79 -8.17
C ALA A 248 6.42 -29.15 -7.32
N LEU A 249 6.41 -28.85 -6.02
CA LEU A 249 7.50 -29.19 -5.11
C LEU A 249 7.75 -30.72 -5.04
N LYS A 250 6.68 -31.52 -4.92
CA LYS A 250 6.80 -32.98 -4.95
C LYS A 250 7.41 -33.48 -6.26
N TRP A 251 6.93 -32.95 -7.38
CA TRP A 251 7.45 -33.30 -8.70
C TRP A 251 8.92 -32.89 -8.90
N ILE A 252 9.37 -31.76 -8.35
CA ILE A 252 10.80 -31.39 -8.35
C ILE A 252 11.61 -32.39 -7.52
N ALA A 253 11.12 -32.76 -6.34
CA ALA A 253 11.82 -33.67 -5.43
C ALA A 253 11.94 -35.11 -5.95
N GLU A 254 11.00 -35.56 -6.79
CA GLU A 254 11.01 -36.89 -7.43
C GLU A 254 11.93 -36.97 -8.65
N ARG A 255 12.56 -35.86 -9.05
CA ARG A 255 13.52 -35.85 -10.16
C ARG A 255 14.92 -36.12 -9.62
N ASP A 256 15.42 -37.31 -9.93
CA ASP A 256 16.84 -37.62 -9.77
C ASP A 256 17.66 -36.59 -10.58
N THR A 257 18.49 -35.82 -9.87
CA THR A 257 19.47 -34.89 -10.46
C THR A 257 20.71 -35.63 -10.94
#